data_AF-A0A0D8FY43-F1
#
_entry.id   AF-A0A0D8FY43-F1
#
_cell.length_a   1.000
_cell.length_b   1.000
_cell.length_c   1.000
_cell.angle_alpha   90.00
_cell.angle_beta   90.00
_cell.angle_gamma   90.00
#
_symmetry.space_group_name_H-M   'P 1'
#
loop_
_entity.id
_entity.type
_entity.pdbx_description
1 polymer ?
#
loop_
_entity_poly.entity_id
_entity_poly.type
_entity_poly.pdbx_seq_one_letter_code
_entity_poly.pdbx_strand_id
1 'polypeptide(L)'
;MIFKQRRPHESPKIAPDDGVSFTRPGPQIEREPTGEIVGLDMGVTHTVATSKGKFLDMKLLTNRERQPKRRLQRKLARQTKGSNRRNATRLTIAKLSAKETDRRKDWIEWTTT
;
A
#
# COMPACT_ATOMS: atom_id res chain seq x y z
N MET A 1 9.11 -48.62 39.23
CA MET A 1 7.81 -48.41 38.56
C MET A 1 7.26 -47.07 39.01
N ILE A 2 7.14 -46.07 38.14
CA ILE A 2 6.10 -45.01 38.15
C ILE A 2 6.14 -44.38 36.76
N PHE A 3 4.98 -44.39 36.13
CA PHE A 3 4.72 -44.32 34.70
C PHE A 3 4.59 -42.84 34.28
N LYS A 4 5.50 -42.33 33.43
CA LYS A 4 5.41 -40.95 32.90
C LYS A 4 4.52 -40.93 31.66
N GLN A 5 3.20 -40.84 31.86
CA GLN A 5 2.27 -40.44 30.80
C GLN A 5 2.42 -38.93 30.56
N ARG A 6 3.16 -38.54 29.52
CA ARG A 6 2.98 -37.20 28.93
C ARG A 6 1.78 -37.26 27.98
N ARG A 7 0.71 -36.58 28.34
CA ARG A 7 -0.46 -36.36 27.47
C ARG A 7 -0.01 -35.68 26.17
N PRO A 8 -0.51 -36.09 24.99
CA PRO A 8 -0.22 -35.37 23.76
C PRO A 8 -0.80 -33.95 23.89
N HIS A 9 0.05 -32.96 23.66
CA HIS A 9 -0.34 -31.55 23.61
C HIS A 9 -1.05 -31.34 22.27
N GLU A 10 -2.35 -31.58 22.23
CA GLU A 10 -3.18 -31.23 21.10
C GLU A 10 -3.11 -29.70 20.94
N SER A 11 -2.46 -29.26 19.86
CA SER A 11 -2.35 -27.84 19.56
C SER A 11 -3.74 -27.32 19.21
N PRO A 12 -4.17 -26.17 19.72
CA PRO A 12 -5.47 -25.62 19.36
C PRO A 12 -5.52 -25.43 17.84
N LYS A 13 -6.53 -26.04 17.21
CA LYS A 13 -6.81 -25.85 15.78
C LYS A 13 -7.08 -24.36 15.58
N ILE A 14 -6.17 -23.68 14.88
CA ILE A 14 -6.35 -22.28 14.49
C ILE A 14 -7.53 -22.27 13.51
N ALA A 15 -8.65 -21.70 13.96
CA ALA A 15 -9.80 -21.42 13.11
C ALA A 15 -9.38 -20.49 11.96
N PRO A 16 -10.03 -20.56 10.78
CA PRO A 16 -9.75 -19.62 9.70
C PRO A 16 -9.99 -18.18 10.19
N ASP A 17 -8.95 -17.34 10.09
CA ASP A 17 -9.02 -15.93 10.44
C ASP A 17 -10.02 -15.22 9.52
N ASP A 18 -11.22 -14.98 10.03
CA ASP A 18 -12.26 -14.16 9.41
C ASP A 18 -11.90 -12.66 9.52
N GLY A 19 -10.74 -12.26 8.99
CA GLY A 19 -10.39 -10.86 8.67
C GLY A 19 -10.80 -9.77 9.67
N VAL A 20 -10.60 -9.96 10.97
CA VAL A 20 -10.88 -8.92 11.98
C VAL A 20 -9.65 -8.02 12.13
N SER A 21 -9.78 -6.73 11.79
CA SER A 21 -8.75 -5.73 12.07
C SER A 21 -8.85 -5.27 13.53
N PHE A 22 -7.88 -5.63 14.37
CA PHE A 22 -7.76 -5.09 15.71
C PHE A 22 -7.17 -3.66 15.65
N THR A 23 -8.04 -2.66 15.61
CA THR A 23 -7.61 -1.25 15.62
C THR A 23 -7.20 -0.83 17.03
N ARG A 24 -5.99 -1.19 17.45
CA ARG A 24 -5.39 -0.62 18.67
C ARG A 24 -4.93 0.81 18.35
N PRO A 25 -5.41 1.86 19.04
CA PRO A 25 -4.85 3.18 18.86
C PRO A 25 -3.35 3.14 19.18
N GLY A 26 -2.54 3.70 18.27
CA GLY A 26 -1.10 3.76 18.44
C GLY A 26 -0.70 4.61 19.66
N PRO A 27 0.54 4.44 20.17
CA PRO A 27 1.03 5.27 21.26
C PRO A 27 1.02 6.75 20.84
N GLN A 28 0.51 7.61 21.72
CA GLN A 28 0.62 9.05 21.54
C GLN A 28 2.08 9.46 21.75
N ILE A 29 2.69 10.04 20.72
CA ILE A 29 4.06 10.54 20.78
C ILE A 29 3.96 12.05 21.05
N GLU A 30 4.40 12.48 22.23
CA GLU A 30 4.59 13.90 22.54
C GLU A 30 5.77 14.43 21.71
N ARG A 31 5.57 15.56 21.03
CA ARG A 31 6.58 16.20 20.19
C ARG A 31 6.76 17.64 20.63
N GLU A 32 7.99 18.00 21.00
CA GLU A 32 8.35 19.38 21.31
C GLU A 32 8.52 20.18 20.01
N PRO A 33 7.83 21.33 19.85
CA PRO A 33 7.97 22.15 18.66
C PRO A 33 9.36 22.80 18.63
N THR A 34 10.09 22.63 17.53
CA THR A 34 11.43 23.21 17.32
C THR A 34 11.41 24.74 17.17
N GLY A 35 10.23 25.36 16.97
CA GLY A 35 10.09 26.80 16.70
C GLY A 35 10.49 27.21 15.27
N GLU A 36 10.95 26.28 14.45
CA GLU A 36 11.38 26.51 13.08
C GLU A 36 10.21 26.42 12.09
N ILE A 37 10.12 27.37 11.16
CA ILE A 37 9.11 27.40 10.10
C ILE A 37 9.74 26.87 8.81
N VAL A 38 9.10 25.86 8.22
CA VAL A 38 9.56 25.25 6.98
C VAL A 38 8.41 25.20 5.98
N GLY A 39 8.56 25.89 4.85
CA GLY A 39 7.63 25.79 3.73
C GLY A 39 7.75 24.45 3.00
N LEU A 40 6.62 23.85 2.64
CA LEU A 40 6.49 22.64 1.84
C LEU A 40 5.72 22.96 0.55
N ASP A 41 6.26 22.56 -0.59
CA ASP A 41 5.61 22.65 -1.91
C ASP A 41 5.44 21.26 -2.52
N MET A 42 4.32 21.03 -3.22
CA MET A 42 3.99 19.75 -3.83
C MET A 42 3.92 19.89 -5.35
N GLY A 43 4.79 19.17 -6.07
CA GLY A 43 4.96 19.33 -7.51
C GLY A 43 4.79 18.04 -8.32
N VAL A 44 4.86 18.19 -9.65
CA VAL A 44 4.85 17.06 -10.60
C VAL A 44 6.26 16.52 -10.84
N THR A 45 7.26 17.41 -10.85
CA THR A 45 8.68 17.04 -10.99
C THR A 45 9.21 16.44 -9.69
N HIS A 46 8.95 17.11 -8.57
CA HIS A 46 9.28 16.65 -7.23
C HIS A 46 8.02 16.46 -6.41
N THR A 47 7.94 15.35 -5.66
CA THR A 47 6.74 15.04 -4.88
C THR A 47 6.59 16.03 -3.71
N VAL A 48 7.70 16.34 -3.04
CA VAL A 48 7.77 17.40 -2.02
C VAL A 48 9.07 18.19 -2.20
N ALA A 49 8.96 19.51 -2.23
CA ALA A 49 10.07 20.43 -2.13
C ALA A 49 10.00 21.19 -0.80
N THR A 50 11.13 21.31 -0.11
CA THR A 50 11.23 22.02 1.16
C THR A 50 11.95 23.33 0.95
N SER A 51 11.51 24.41 1.60
CA SER A 51 12.20 25.72 1.63
C SER A 51 13.68 25.65 2.04
N LYS A 52 14.10 24.56 2.69
CA LYS A 52 15.51 24.22 3.00
C LYS A 52 16.30 23.62 1.82
N GLY A 53 15.75 23.62 0.61
CA GLY A 53 16.38 23.08 -0.60
C GLY A 53 16.38 21.54 -0.69
N LYS A 54 15.57 20.83 0.11
CA LYS A 54 15.41 19.37 0.00
C LYS A 54 14.29 19.03 -1.00
N PHE A 55 14.54 18.03 -1.84
CA PHE A 55 13.57 17.50 -2.79
C PHE A 55 13.37 16.00 -2.53
N LEU A 56 12.11 15.57 -2.42
CA LEU A 56 11.74 14.20 -2.16
C LEU A 56 10.86 13.68 -3.30
N ASP A 57 11.24 12.54 -3.86
CA ASP A 57 10.61 11.96 -5.04
C ASP A 57 10.02 10.58 -4.77
N MET A 58 8.72 10.45 -4.99
CA MET A 58 8.01 9.17 -4.92
C MET A 58 8.20 8.38 -6.21
N LYS A 59 8.69 7.14 -6.08
CA LYS A 59 8.79 6.20 -7.20
C LYS A 59 7.42 5.66 -7.60
N LEU A 60 6.79 6.31 -8.59
CA LEU A 60 5.51 5.87 -9.17
C LEU A 60 5.67 4.67 -10.13
N LEU A 61 4.60 4.35 -10.87
CA LEU A 61 4.66 3.39 -11.98
C LEU A 61 5.69 3.82 -13.03
N THR A 62 6.53 2.88 -13.43
CA THR A 62 7.50 3.09 -14.52
C THR A 62 6.78 3.32 -15.85
N ASN A 63 7.45 3.90 -16.84
CA ASN A 63 6.88 4.07 -18.19
C ASN A 63 6.42 2.73 -18.79
N ARG A 64 7.15 1.64 -18.50
CA ARG A 64 6.82 0.26 -18.92
C ARG A 64 5.55 -0.28 -18.27
N GLU A 65 5.14 0.23 -17.11
CA GLU A 65 3.89 -0.14 -16.44
C GLU A 65 2.73 0.81 -16.82
N ARG A 66 3.02 2.11 -16.95
CA ARG A 66 2.04 3.16 -17.27
C ARG A 66 1.48 3.02 -18.69
N GLN A 67 2.32 2.67 -19.67
CA GLN A 67 1.87 2.50 -21.06
C GLN A 67 0.87 1.34 -21.21
N PRO A 68 1.13 0.11 -20.73
CA PRO A 68 0.14 -0.97 -20.71
C PRO A 68 -1.13 -0.60 -19.95
N LYS A 69 -1.02 0.06 -18.78
CA LYS A 69 -2.19 0.52 -18.00
C LYS A 69 -3.12 1.40 -18.84
N ARG A 70 -2.57 2.39 -19.56
CA ARG A 70 -3.34 3.25 -20.48
C ARG A 70 -3.97 2.45 -21.63
N ARG A 71 -3.24 1.50 -22.23
CA ARG A 71 -3.77 0.63 -23.29
C ARG A 71 -4.93 -0.23 -22.79
N LEU A 72 -4.81 -0.81 -21.59
CA LEU A 72 -5.85 -1.61 -20.94
C LEU A 72 -7.09 -0.76 -20.62
N GLN A 73 -6.91 0.48 -20.13
CA GLN A 73 -8.03 1.40 -19.89
C GLN A 73 -8.80 1.71 -21.18
N ARG A 74 -8.09 1.99 -22.30
CA ARG A 74 -8.74 2.18 -23.61
C ARG A 74 -9.45 0.92 -24.10
N LYS A 75 -8.83 -0.25 -23.91
CA LYS A 75 -9.44 -1.55 -24.23
C LYS A 75 -10.72 -1.78 -23.42
N LEU A 76 -10.70 -1.51 -22.12
CA LEU A 76 -11.84 -1.65 -21.22
C LEU A 76 -13.03 -0.78 -21.67
N ALA A 77 -12.77 0.45 -22.11
CA ALA A 77 -13.80 1.38 -22.59
C ALA A 77 -14.54 0.87 -23.84
N ARG A 78 -13.89 0.05 -24.67
CA ARG A 78 -14.48 -0.53 -25.89
C ARG A 78 -15.16 -1.88 -25.67
N GLN A 79 -15.03 -2.47 -24.47
CA GLN A 79 -15.56 -3.80 -24.18
C GLN A 79 -16.99 -3.75 -23.63
N THR A 80 -17.82 -4.69 -24.08
CA THR A 80 -19.19 -4.86 -23.61
C THR A 80 -19.24 -5.07 -22.10
N LYS A 81 -20.09 -4.29 -21.42
CA LYS A 81 -20.36 -4.43 -19.98
C LYS A 81 -20.80 -5.86 -19.66
N GLY A 82 -20.34 -6.41 -18.54
CA GLY A 82 -20.66 -7.78 -18.12
C GLY A 82 -19.88 -8.90 -18.82
N SER A 83 -19.21 -8.65 -19.94
CA SER A 83 -18.44 -9.70 -20.62
C SER A 83 -17.24 -10.20 -19.81
N ASN A 84 -16.92 -11.49 -19.92
CA ASN A 84 -15.75 -12.10 -19.26
C ASN A 84 -14.44 -11.40 -19.64
N ARG A 85 -14.30 -10.98 -20.91
CA ARG A 85 -13.14 -10.21 -21.40
C ARG A 85 -12.99 -8.86 -20.69
N ARG A 86 -14.12 -8.20 -20.38
CA ARG A 86 -14.13 -6.95 -19.59
C ARG A 86 -13.70 -7.19 -18.16
N ASN A 87 -14.19 -8.26 -17.54
CA ASN A 87 -13.84 -8.61 -16.16
C ASN A 87 -12.33 -8.89 -16.02
N ALA A 88 -11.75 -9.67 -16.94
CA ALA A 88 -10.32 -9.92 -16.98
C ALA A 88 -9.49 -8.63 -17.12
N THR A 89 -9.89 -7.75 -18.05
CA THR A 89 -9.21 -6.45 -18.28
C THR A 89 -9.30 -5.55 -17.05
N ARG A 90 -10.46 -5.50 -16.39
CA ARG A 90 -10.67 -4.74 -15.14
C ARG A 90 -9.75 -5.24 -14.02
N LEU A 91 -9.62 -6.56 -13.87
CA LEU A 91 -8.76 -7.17 -12.86
C LEU A 91 -7.28 -6.82 -13.09
N THR A 92 -6.82 -6.86 -14.35
CA THR A 92 -5.43 -6.46 -14.66
C THR A 92 -5.17 -4.99 -14.33
N ILE A 93 -6.11 -4.08 -14.65
CA ILE A 93 -6.01 -2.67 -14.27
C ILE A 93 -5.97 -2.52 -12.73
N ALA A 94 -6.84 -3.25 -12.02
CA ALA A 94 -6.89 -3.21 -10.56
C ALA A 94 -5.57 -3.64 -9.93
N LYS A 95 -4.93 -4.71 -10.43
CA LYS A 95 -3.59 -5.15 -9.97
C LYS A 95 -2.53 -4.06 -10.15
N LEU A 96 -2.50 -3.38 -11.29
CA LEU A 96 -1.57 -2.27 -11.53
C LEU A 96 -1.86 -1.05 -10.65
N SER A 97 -3.13 -0.77 -10.35
CA SER A 97 -3.51 0.30 -9.43
C SER A 97 -3.18 -0.04 -7.98
N ALA A 98 -3.37 -1.28 -7.54
CA ALA A 98 -2.96 -1.72 -6.20
C ALA A 98 -1.46 -1.53 -5.99
N LYS A 99 -0.64 -2.01 -6.95
CA LYS A 99 0.81 -1.81 -6.93
C LYS A 99 1.22 -0.34 -6.86
N GLU A 100 0.49 0.54 -7.54
CA GLU A 100 0.73 1.98 -7.46
C GLU A 100 0.43 2.51 -6.06
N THR A 101 -0.72 2.15 -5.48
CA THR A 101 -1.10 2.51 -4.11
C THR A 101 -0.10 2.02 -3.08
N ASP A 102 0.36 0.78 -3.19
CA ASP A 102 1.33 0.19 -2.25
C ASP A 102 2.65 0.97 -2.27
N ARG A 103 3.17 1.30 -3.47
CA ARG A 103 4.38 2.15 -3.59
C ARG A 103 4.19 3.54 -2.96
N ARG A 104 2.98 4.12 -3.03
CA ARG A 104 2.71 5.41 -2.37
C ARG A 104 2.74 5.27 -0.86
N LYS A 105 2.13 4.20 -0.32
CA LYS A 105 2.15 3.90 1.12
C LYS A 105 3.57 3.67 1.60
N ASP A 106 4.33 2.81 0.93
CA ASP A 106 5.72 2.50 1.28
C ASP A 106 6.58 3.77 1.32
N TRP A 107 6.38 4.68 0.36
CA TRP A 107 7.10 5.95 0.32
C TRP A 107 6.72 6.89 1.47
N ILE A 108 5.42 6.97 1.81
CA ILE A 108 4.94 7.77 2.95
C ILE A 108 5.55 7.24 4.25
N GLU A 109 5.52 5.92 4.46
CA GLU A 109 6.10 5.28 5.64
C GLU A 109 7.60 5.60 5.76
N TRP A 110 8.35 5.44 4.67
CA TRP A 110 9.80 5.73 4.66
C TRP A 110 10.13 7.21 4.85
N THR A 111 9.28 8.12 4.36
CA THR A 111 9.53 9.57 4.43
C THR A 111 9.12 10.16 5.78
N THR A 112 8.16 9.53 6.46
CA THR A 112 7.55 10.05 7.70
C THR A 112 8.17 9.45 8.96
N THR A 113 8.82 8.28 8.85
CA THR A 113 9.59 7.66 9.94
C THR A 113 10.93 8.36 10.12
#